data_AF-A0A451A0M9-F1
#
_entry.id   AF-A0A451A0M9-F1
#
_cell.length_a   1.000
_cell.length_b   1.000
_cell.length_c   1.000
_cell.angle_alpha   90.00
_cell.angle_beta   90.00
_cell.angle_gamma   90.00
#
_symmetry.space_group_name_H-M   'P 1'
#
loop_
_entity.id
_entity.type
_entity.pdbx_description
1 polymer ?
#
loop_
_entity_poly.entity_id
_entity_poly.type
_entity_poly.pdbx_seq_one_letter_code
_entity_poly.pdbx_strand_id
1 'polypeptide(L)'
;MIGTQFKWSRTEKVLARRVFDKAYKREMEDLTNGVRAMLADNADGRAIWRIQECLSEQRYATDNKYDYRYSVLISVFGRLLGEGRIHATDIEGLGEDKLEQIRSIADFIRKR
;
A
#
# COMPACT_ATOMS: atom_id res chain seq x y z
N MET A 1 18.03 -14.75 -3.19
CA MET A 1 18.54 -13.37 -3.17
C MET A 1 19.00 -13.06 -1.75
N ILE A 2 20.25 -12.63 -1.59
CA ILE A 2 20.84 -12.32 -0.29
C ILE A 2 20.11 -11.09 0.25
N GLY A 3 19.36 -11.26 1.35
CA GLY A 3 18.60 -10.18 1.95
C GLY A 3 19.54 -9.17 2.58
N THR A 4 19.80 -8.06 1.89
CA THR A 4 20.46 -6.91 2.50
C THR A 4 19.57 -6.42 3.63
N GLN A 5 19.97 -6.68 4.88
CA GLN A 5 19.23 -6.20 6.03
C GLN A 5 19.46 -4.70 6.15
N PHE A 6 18.52 -3.91 5.64
CA PHE A 6 18.57 -2.45 5.76
C PHE A 6 18.59 -2.05 7.23
N LYS A 7 19.56 -1.21 7.60
CA LYS A 7 19.57 -0.55 8.90
C LYS A 7 18.60 0.62 8.86
N TRP A 8 17.64 0.61 9.78
CA TRP A 8 16.65 1.66 9.94
C TRP A 8 17.00 2.52 11.15
N SER A 9 17.32 3.78 10.92
CA SER A 9 17.50 4.78 11.98
C SER A 9 16.17 5.09 12.68
N ARG A 10 16.23 5.72 13.85
CA ARG A 10 15.01 6.09 14.59
C ARG A 10 14.11 7.01 13.77
N THR A 11 14.68 7.99 13.08
CA THR A 11 13.95 8.94 12.24
C THR A 11 13.29 8.24 11.04
N GLU A 12 14.02 7.34 10.37
CA GLU A 12 13.46 6.56 9.26
C GLU A 12 12.33 5.64 9.72
N LYS A 13 12.42 5.03 10.90
CA LYS A 13 11.32 4.20 11.45
C LYS A 13 10.04 5.01 11.69
N VAL A 14 10.18 6.22 12.23
CA VAL A 14 9.04 7.14 12.47
C VAL A 14 8.43 7.57 11.14
N LEU A 15 9.26 7.95 10.17
CA LEU A 15 8.82 8.30 8.82
C LEU A 15 8.09 7.13 8.16
N ALA A 16 8.71 5.95 8.15
CA ALA A 16 8.16 4.75 7.54
C ALA A 16 6.80 4.37 8.13
N ARG A 17 6.66 4.46 9.46
CA ARG A 17 5.38 4.18 10.12
C ARG A 17 4.30 5.14 9.66
N ARG A 18 4.62 6.44 9.65
CA ARG A 18 3.70 7.49 9.23
C ARG A 18 3.25 7.30 7.78
N VAL A 19 4.19 7.00 6.87
CA VAL A 19 3.89 6.76 5.45
C VAL A 19 3.01 5.54 5.27
N PHE A 20 3.35 4.44 5.94
CA PHE A 20 2.59 3.19 5.88
C PHE A 20 1.16 3.38 6.38
N ASP A 21 0.99 3.95 7.58
CA ASP A 21 -0.32 4.16 8.18
C ASP A 21 -1.18 5.12 7.33
N LYS A 22 -0.56 6.17 6.76
CA LYS A 22 -1.22 7.11 5.85
C LYS A 22 -1.69 6.44 4.56
N ALA A 23 -0.88 5.58 3.95
CA ALA A 23 -1.24 4.85 2.74
C ALA A 23 -2.39 3.87 3.01
N TYR A 24 -2.30 3.09 4.09
CA TYR A 24 -3.35 2.18 4.52
C TYR A 24 -4.67 2.90 4.76
N LYS A 25 -4.62 4.01 5.51
CA LYS A 25 -5.81 4.83 5.79
C LYS A 25 -6.49 5.32 4.51
N ARG A 26 -5.72 5.85 3.56
CA ARG A 26 -6.26 6.30 2.25
C ARG A 26 -6.92 5.17 1.48
N GLU A 27 -6.30 3.99 1.44
CA GLU A 27 -6.89 2.84 0.74
C GLU A 27 -8.18 2.34 1.41
N MET A 28 -8.27 2.40 2.74
CA MET A 28 -9.51 2.11 3.46
C MET A 28 -10.60 3.17 3.23
N GLU A 29 -10.23 4.45 3.11
CA GLU A 29 -11.14 5.53 2.74
C GLU A 29 -11.69 5.34 1.32
N ASP A 30 -10.84 5.01 0.35
CA ASP A 30 -11.23 4.69 -1.03
C ASP A 30 -12.20 3.51 -1.08
N LEU A 31 -11.89 2.42 -0.35
CA LEU A 31 -12.75 1.24 -0.26
C LEU A 31 -14.12 1.58 0.33
N THR A 32 -14.13 2.36 1.42
CA THR A 32 -15.37 2.81 2.07
C THR A 32 -16.22 3.64 1.12
N ASN A 33 -15.62 4.55 0.37
CA ASN A 33 -16.32 5.39 -0.61
C ASN A 33 -16.86 4.54 -1.78
N GLY A 34 -16.09 3.57 -2.26
CA GLY A 34 -16.53 2.62 -3.30
C GLY A 34 -17.75 1.81 -2.85
N VAL A 35 -17.75 1.26 -1.63
CA VAL A 35 -18.89 0.53 -1.08
C VAL A 35 -20.12 1.42 -0.94
N ARG A 36 -19.96 2.66 -0.45
CA ARG A 36 -21.07 3.63 -0.36
C ARG A 36 -21.68 3.93 -1.73
N ALA A 37 -20.86 4.09 -2.76
CA ALA A 37 -21.32 4.30 -4.13
C ALA A 37 -22.09 3.08 -4.68
N MET A 38 -21.59 1.86 -4.45
CA MET A 38 -22.27 0.62 -4.86
C MET A 38 -23.64 0.47 -4.19
N LEU A 39 -23.76 0.84 -2.90
CA LEU A 39 -25.03 0.84 -2.19
C LEU A 39 -26.01 1.89 -2.72
N ALA A 40 -25.52 3.07 -3.12
CA ALA A 40 -26.36 4.14 -3.65
C ALA A 40 -26.88 3.84 -5.07
N ASP A 41 -26.11 3.11 -5.89
CA ASP A 41 -26.40 2.85 -7.30
C ASP A 41 -27.43 1.71 -7.51
N ASN A 42 -27.56 0.77 -6.57
CA ASN A 42 -28.47 -0.39 -6.72
C ASN A 42 -29.08 -0.84 -5.38
N ALA A 43 -30.35 -0.50 -5.15
CA ALA A 43 -31.13 -0.93 -3.97
C ALA A 43 -31.82 -2.30 -4.14
N ASP A 44 -31.30 -3.17 -5.01
CA ASP A 44 -31.73 -4.57 -5.12
C ASP A 44 -30.82 -5.45 -4.25
N GLY A 45 -31.36 -6.49 -3.61
CA GLY A 45 -30.62 -7.43 -2.75
C GLY A 45 -29.39 -8.08 -3.42
N ARG A 46 -29.28 -8.05 -4.76
CA ARG A 46 -28.05 -8.45 -5.49
C ARG A 46 -26.84 -7.54 -5.23
N ALA A 47 -27.05 -6.28 -4.88
CA ALA A 47 -25.95 -5.36 -4.56
C ALA A 47 -25.16 -5.83 -3.34
N ILE A 48 -25.83 -6.46 -2.35
CA ILE A 48 -25.21 -7.00 -1.14
C ILE A 48 -24.17 -8.07 -1.51
N TRP A 49 -24.50 -8.98 -2.43
CA TRP A 49 -23.58 -10.04 -2.87
C TRP A 49 -22.38 -9.47 -3.63
N ARG A 50 -22.60 -8.51 -4.54
CA ARG A 50 -21.51 -7.83 -5.27
C ARG A 50 -20.57 -7.08 -4.32
N ILE A 51 -21.11 -6.44 -3.29
CA ILE A 51 -20.31 -5.77 -2.25
C ILE A 51 -19.49 -6.80 -1.47
N GLN A 52 -20.09 -7.94 -1.10
CA GLN A 52 -19.36 -8.98 -0.40
C GLN A 52 -18.21 -9.56 -1.23
N GLU A 53 -18.44 -9.85 -2.51
CA GLU A 53 -17.40 -10.30 -3.45
C GLU A 53 -16.25 -9.28 -3.54
N CYS A 54 -16.60 -8.01 -3.78
CA CYS A 54 -15.64 -6.90 -3.81
C CYS A 54 -14.82 -6.82 -2.51
N LEU A 55 -15.47 -6.86 -1.35
CA LEU A 55 -14.80 -6.79 -0.04
C LEU A 55 -13.88 -7.99 0.21
N SER A 56 -14.25 -9.18 -0.24
CA SER A 56 -13.40 -10.37 -0.10
C SER A 56 -12.11 -10.24 -0.92
N GLU A 57 -12.20 -9.76 -2.16
CA GLU A 57 -11.03 -9.50 -3.00
C GLU A 57 -10.14 -8.41 -2.39
N GLN A 58 -10.75 -7.33 -1.93
CA GLN A 58 -10.01 -6.20 -1.35
C GLN A 58 -9.33 -6.57 -0.03
N ARG A 59 -9.94 -7.43 0.79
CA ARG A 59 -9.31 -7.98 1.99
C ARG A 59 -8.05 -8.76 1.64
N TYR A 60 -8.15 -9.70 0.69
CA TYR A 60 -6.98 -10.47 0.26
C TYR A 60 -5.87 -9.56 -0.31
N ALA A 61 -6.24 -8.58 -1.13
CA ALA A 61 -5.28 -7.64 -1.70
C ALA A 61 -4.58 -6.80 -0.62
N THR A 62 -5.33 -6.34 0.39
CA THR A 62 -4.83 -5.50 1.49
C THR A 62 -3.94 -6.31 2.44
N ASP A 63 -4.37 -7.50 2.85
CA ASP A 63 -3.62 -8.38 3.75
C ASP A 63 -2.25 -8.77 3.16
N ASN A 64 -2.18 -8.98 1.84
CA ASN A 64 -0.93 -9.27 1.14
C ASN A 64 -0.07 -8.04 0.84
N LYS A 65 -0.63 -6.83 0.94
CA LYS A 65 0.07 -5.58 0.61
C LYS A 65 0.73 -4.96 1.84
N TYR A 66 0.03 -4.96 2.98
CA TYR A 66 0.42 -4.21 4.16
C TYR A 66 1.10 -5.08 5.21
N ASP A 67 2.36 -5.43 4.97
CA ASP A 67 3.23 -6.12 5.94
C ASP A 67 4.23 -5.15 6.57
N TYR A 68 4.02 -4.79 7.85
CA TYR A 68 4.88 -3.85 8.57
C TYR A 68 6.10 -4.52 9.23
N ARG A 69 6.77 -5.45 8.55
CA ARG A 69 8.06 -5.97 8.97
C ARG A 69 9.18 -5.27 8.21
N TYR A 70 10.16 -4.73 8.93
CA TYR A 70 11.29 -3.99 8.32
C TYR A 70 12.07 -4.77 7.26
N SER A 71 12.05 -6.11 7.32
CA SER A 71 12.68 -6.98 6.33
C SER A 71 12.01 -6.95 4.95
N VAL A 72 10.73 -6.60 4.87
CA VAL A 72 9.95 -6.55 3.61
C VAL A 72 9.47 -5.14 3.27
N LEU A 73 9.69 -4.18 4.16
CA LEU A 73 9.12 -2.83 4.05
C LEU A 73 9.58 -2.07 2.80
N ILE A 74 10.78 -2.38 2.28
CA ILE A 74 11.27 -1.86 0.99
C ILE A 74 10.38 -2.33 -0.16
N SER A 75 10.04 -3.61 -0.20
CA SER A 75 9.14 -4.16 -1.22
C SER A 75 7.72 -3.62 -1.09
N VAL A 76 7.25 -3.42 0.15
CA VAL A 76 5.95 -2.80 0.41
C VAL A 76 5.92 -1.37 -0.11
N PHE A 77 6.91 -0.53 0.22
CA PHE A 77 6.96 0.84 -0.29
C PHE A 77 7.17 0.90 -1.80
N GLY A 78 7.96 0.00 -2.39
CA GLY A 78 8.09 -0.12 -3.83
C GLY A 78 6.74 -0.41 -4.51
N ARG A 79 5.97 -1.37 -3.98
CA ARG A 79 4.62 -1.66 -4.45
C ARG A 79 3.68 -0.47 -4.31
N LEU A 80 3.64 0.16 -3.13
CA LEU A 80 2.78 1.33 -2.89
C LEU A 80 3.14 2.51 -3.81
N LEU A 81 4.43 2.73 -4.09
CA LEU A 81 4.88 3.79 -5.00
C LEU A 81 4.57 3.46 -6.47
N GLY A 82 4.65 2.18 -6.85
CA GLY A 82 4.27 1.70 -8.18
C GLY A 82 2.77 1.82 -8.45
N GLU A 83 1.95 1.47 -7.45
CA GLU A 83 0.48 1.59 -7.47
C GLU A 83 -0.04 3.02 -7.24
N GLY A 84 0.85 4.00 -7.01
CA GLY A 84 0.47 5.40 -6.75
C GLY A 84 -0.21 5.65 -5.40
N ARG A 85 -0.12 4.70 -4.45
CA ARG A 85 -0.66 4.83 -3.08
C ARG A 85 0.17 5.78 -2.21
N ILE A 86 1.46 5.93 -2.53
CA ILE A 86 2.36 6.93 -1.93
C ILE A 86 3.12 7.68 -3.03
N HIS A 87 3.66 8.85 -2.70
CA HIS A 87 4.50 9.64 -3.60
C HIS A 87 5.97 9.61 -3.16
N ALA A 88 6.89 9.94 -4.09
CA ALA A 88 8.31 10.01 -3.78
C ALA A 88 8.63 10.98 -2.63
N THR A 89 7.87 12.08 -2.53
CA THR A 89 7.98 13.06 -1.44
C THR A 89 7.55 12.50 -0.08
N ASP A 90 6.71 11.46 -0.03
CA ASP A 90 6.32 10.84 1.24
C ASP A 90 7.51 10.09 1.89
N ILE A 91 8.51 9.65 1.11
CA ILE A 91 9.63 8.80 1.56
C ILE A 91 11.01 9.49 1.47
N GLU A 92 11.08 10.77 1.13
CA GLU A 92 12.35 11.49 0.88
C GLU A 92 13.35 11.49 2.05
N GLY A 93 12.89 11.28 3.29
CA GLY A 93 13.74 11.17 4.47
C GLY A 93 14.35 9.78 4.72
N LEU A 94 14.17 8.83 3.79
CA LEU A 94 14.84 7.53 3.83
C LEU A 94 16.25 7.62 3.21
N GLY A 95 17.17 6.77 3.67
CA GLY A 95 18.49 6.64 3.06
C GLY A 95 18.43 6.28 1.56
N GLU A 96 19.38 6.79 0.78
CA GLU A 96 19.41 6.60 -0.68
C GLU A 96 19.47 5.12 -1.08
N ASP A 97 20.15 4.30 -0.28
CA ASP A 97 20.21 2.83 -0.42
C ASP A 97 18.82 2.18 -0.47
N LYS A 98 17.89 2.69 0.35
CA LYS A 98 16.49 2.23 0.40
C LYS A 98 15.68 2.83 -0.74
N LEU A 99 15.87 4.13 -1.02
CA LEU A 99 15.14 4.83 -2.07
C LEU A 99 15.41 4.23 -3.45
N GLU A 100 16.65 3.85 -3.75
CA GLU A 100 17.01 3.20 -5.01
C GLU A 100 16.25 1.89 -5.21
N GLN A 101 16.22 1.03 -4.18
CA GLN A 101 15.48 -0.24 -4.24
C GLN A 101 13.97 -0.03 -4.36
N ILE A 102 13.41 0.92 -3.60
CA ILE A 102 11.98 1.26 -3.66
C ILE A 102 11.61 1.72 -5.07
N ARG A 103 12.40 2.61 -5.70
CA ARG A 103 12.16 3.12 -7.05
C ARG A 103 12.26 1.99 -8.09
N SER A 104 13.28 1.14 -8.00
CA SER A 104 13.45 -0.02 -8.88
C SER A 104 12.24 -0.96 -8.86
N ILE A 105 11.74 -1.30 -7.66
CA ILE A 105 10.53 -2.12 -7.50
C ILE A 105 9.31 -1.38 -8.05
N ALA A 106 9.16 -0.08 -7.78
CA ALA A 106 8.04 0.71 -8.28
C ALA A 106 8.01 0.74 -9.82
N ASP A 107 9.15 0.92 -10.47
CA ASP A 107 9.25 0.92 -11.92
C ASP A 107 8.94 -0.45 -12.54
N PHE A 108 9.32 -1.54 -11.86
CA PHE A 108 8.90 -2.88 -12.25
C PHE A 108 7.38 -3.04 -12.18
N ILE A 109 6.74 -2.56 -11.10
CA ILE A 109 5.28 -2.64 -10.93
C ILE A 109 4.53 -1.81 -11.98
N ARG A 110 5.04 -0.63 -12.35
CA ARG A 110 4.42 0.24 -13.38
C ARG A 110 4.46 -0.32 -14.80
N LYS A 111 5.43 -1.20 -15.09
CA LYS A 111 5.63 -1.80 -16.42
C LYS A 111 4.79 -3.06 -16.63
N ARG A 112 4.09 -3.52 -15.60
CA ARG A 112 3.25 -4.72 -15.62
C ARG A 112 1.80 -4.34 -15.88
#